data_AF-A0A6V7IG74-F1
#
_entry.id   AF-A0A6V7IG74-F1
#
_cell.length_a   1.000
_cell.length_b   1.000
_cell.length_c   1.000
_cell.angle_alpha   90.00
_cell.angle_beta   90.00
_cell.angle_gamma   90.00
#
_symmetry.space_group_name_H-M   'P 1'
#
loop_
_entity.id
_entity.type
_entity.pdbx_description
1 polymer ?
#
loop_
_entity_poly.entity_id
_entity_poly.type
_entity_poly.pdbx_seq_one_letter_code
_entity_poly.pdbx_strand_id
1 'polypeptide(L)'
;FILSVRPEDIDERLRSGGTILKRDLSSGKVDYETDESLWPLNKPLPKTESIYQTSGEAQYVNDIPPQPREVFCAFVSSNVATGKIASIDATEAL
;
A
#
# COMPACT_ATOMS: atom_id res chain seq x y z
N PHE A 1 14.42 10.69 -23.08
CA PHE A 1 15.72 10.23 -22.53
C PHE A 1 16.83 10.71 -23.44
N ILE A 2 18.08 10.91 -22.98
CA ILE A 2 19.16 11.40 -23.86
C ILE A 2 19.39 10.48 -25.08
N LEU A 3 19.17 9.17 -24.90
CA LEU A 3 19.28 8.15 -25.92
C LEU A 3 18.18 8.19 -27.00
N SER A 4 17.11 8.98 -26.81
CA SER A 4 16.03 9.11 -27.80
C SER A 4 16.18 10.31 -28.75
N VAL A 5 17.26 11.09 -28.62
CA VAL A 5 17.47 12.32 -29.41
C VAL A 5 17.87 11.99 -30.86
N ARG A 6 18.69 10.95 -31.07
CA ARG A 6 19.09 10.40 -32.37
C ARG A 6 19.37 8.89 -32.24
N PRO A 7 18.34 8.04 -32.29
CA PRO A 7 18.49 6.60 -32.11
C PRO A 7 19.31 5.92 -33.23
N GLU A 8 19.45 6.55 -34.39
CA GLU A 8 20.18 6.05 -35.56
C GLU A 8 21.70 6.09 -35.35
N ASP A 9 22.19 7.08 -34.57
CA ASP A 9 23.61 7.35 -34.31
C ASP A 9 24.17 6.61 -33.07
N ILE A 10 23.36 5.77 -32.41
CA ILE A 10 23.74 5.03 -31.21
C ILE A 10 23.76 3.51 -31.43
N ASP A 11 24.62 2.82 -30.67
CA ASP A 11 24.68 1.35 -30.62
C ASP A 11 23.29 0.78 -30.33
N GLU A 12 22.90 -0.24 -31.10
CA GLU A 12 21.59 -0.90 -31.02
C GLU A 12 21.26 -1.36 -29.59
N ARG A 13 22.27 -1.82 -28.83
CA ARG A 13 22.12 -2.29 -27.44
C ARG A 13 21.61 -1.21 -26.49
N LEU A 14 21.82 0.06 -26.82
CA LEU A 14 21.46 1.21 -25.97
C LEU A 14 20.09 1.82 -26.33
N ARG A 15 19.52 1.46 -27.49
CA ARG A 15 18.28 2.08 -28.01
C ARG A 15 17.07 1.87 -27.11
N SER A 16 16.96 0.71 -26.45
CA SER A 16 15.88 0.41 -25.50
C SER A 16 15.85 1.37 -24.30
N GLY A 17 16.99 1.95 -23.92
CA GLY A 17 17.09 2.98 -22.87
C GLY A 17 16.61 4.37 -23.30
N GLY A 18 16.30 4.56 -24.60
CA GLY A 18 15.70 5.80 -25.12
C GLY A 18 14.20 5.87 -24.92
N THR A 19 13.53 4.73 -24.81
CA THR A 19 12.08 4.66 -24.70
C THR A 19 11.60 4.74 -23.26
N ILE A 20 10.41 5.31 -23.05
CA ILE A 20 9.72 5.21 -21.76
C ILE A 20 9.40 3.74 -21.50
N LEU A 21 9.69 3.26 -20.30
CA LEU A 21 9.28 1.93 -19.84
C LEU A 21 7.75 1.85 -19.88
N LYS A 22 7.22 1.06 -20.82
CA LYS A 22 5.79 0.79 -20.94
C LYS A 22 5.47 -0.49 -20.19
N ARG A 23 4.47 -0.44 -19.31
CA ARG A 23 3.93 -1.62 -18.65
C ARG A 23 2.82 -2.22 -19.52
N ASP A 24 3.01 -3.46 -19.96
CA ASP A 24 2.00 -4.19 -20.73
C ASP A 24 0.83 -4.65 -19.86
N LEU A 25 -0.21 -5.18 -20.50
CA LEU A 25 -1.38 -5.73 -19.83
C LEU A 25 -0.99 -6.93 -18.96
N SER A 26 -1.42 -6.91 -17.70
CA SER A 26 -1.17 -8.02 -16.77
C SER A 26 -2.07 -9.22 -17.08
N SER A 27 -1.53 -10.43 -16.98
CA SER A 27 -2.27 -11.69 -17.06
C SER A 27 -2.01 -12.55 -15.82
N GLY A 28 -2.98 -13.38 -15.42
CA GLY A 28 -2.85 -14.33 -14.31
C GLY A 28 -3.55 -15.65 -14.61
N LYS A 29 -3.01 -16.75 -14.09
CA LYS A 29 -3.59 -18.10 -14.13
C LYS A 29 -3.55 -18.67 -12.71
N VAL A 30 -4.65 -19.26 -12.26
CA VAL A 30 -4.74 -19.95 -10.97
C VAL A 30 -5.34 -21.33 -11.22
N ASP A 31 -4.60 -22.37 -10.85
CA ASP A 31 -5.05 -23.76 -10.88
C ASP A 31 -5.12 -24.27 -9.43
N TYR A 32 -6.26 -24.81 -9.00
CA TYR A 32 -6.45 -25.39 -7.67
C TYR A 32 -7.48 -26.52 -7.71
N GLU A 33 -7.36 -27.47 -6.78
CA GLU A 33 -8.27 -28.61 -6.64
C GLU A 33 -9.39 -28.32 -5.61
N THR A 34 -10.59 -28.84 -5.85
CA THR A 34 -11.75 -28.75 -4.94
C THR A 34 -12.56 -30.04 -5.01
N ASP A 35 -13.23 -30.40 -3.92
CA ASP A 35 -14.06 -31.59 -3.79
C ASP A 35 -15.34 -31.24 -3.02
N GLU A 36 -16.50 -31.35 -3.66
CA GLU A 36 -17.80 -31.01 -3.06
C GLU A 36 -18.12 -31.86 -1.82
N SER A 37 -17.57 -33.08 -1.71
CA SER A 37 -17.76 -33.94 -0.53
C SER A 37 -17.02 -33.39 0.71
N LEU A 38 -15.98 -32.58 0.50
CA LEU A 38 -15.20 -31.92 1.55
C LEU A 38 -15.69 -30.51 1.84
N TRP A 39 -16.73 -30.02 1.17
CA TRP A 39 -17.26 -28.68 1.42
C TRP A 39 -17.88 -28.58 2.82
N PRO A 40 -17.60 -27.49 3.55
CA PRO A 40 -17.03 -26.22 3.08
C PRO A 40 -15.49 -26.10 3.17
N LEU A 41 -14.75 -27.15 3.56
CA LEU A 41 -13.32 -27.05 3.90
C LEU A 41 -12.44 -26.57 2.75
N ASN A 42 -12.60 -27.11 1.54
CA ASN A 42 -11.86 -26.71 0.34
C ASN A 42 -12.72 -25.95 -0.68
N LYS A 43 -13.89 -25.44 -0.26
CA LYS A 43 -14.77 -24.68 -1.13
C LYS A 43 -14.15 -23.31 -1.45
N PRO A 44 -14.02 -22.93 -2.73
CA PRO A 44 -13.54 -21.60 -3.09
C PRO A 44 -14.64 -20.56 -2.81
N LEU A 45 -14.66 -20.02 -1.60
CA LEU A 45 -15.58 -18.96 -1.21
C LEU A 45 -14.88 -17.61 -1.24
N PRO A 46 -15.57 -16.54 -1.68
CA PRO A 46 -15.07 -15.19 -1.45
C PRO A 46 -14.99 -14.94 0.04
N LYS A 47 -14.06 -14.08 0.46
CA LYS A 47 -13.99 -13.61 1.84
C LYS A 47 -15.36 -13.05 2.26
N THR A 48 -15.86 -13.47 3.41
CA THR A 48 -17.19 -13.11 3.91
C THR A 48 -17.42 -11.60 3.94
N GLU A 49 -16.43 -10.84 4.39
CA GLU A 49 -16.54 -9.38 4.53
C GLU A 49 -16.18 -8.61 3.25
N SER A 50 -15.80 -9.29 2.17
CA SER A 50 -15.29 -8.64 0.95
C SER A 50 -16.24 -7.60 0.37
N ILE A 51 -17.55 -7.88 0.39
CA ILE A 51 -18.57 -6.96 -0.11
C ILE A 51 -18.51 -5.65 0.68
N TYR A 52 -18.55 -5.72 2.02
CA TYR A 52 -18.44 -4.55 2.90
C TYR A 52 -17.11 -3.81 2.74
N GLN A 53 -16.01 -4.54 2.52
CA GLN A 53 -14.70 -3.92 2.27
C GLN A 53 -14.69 -3.13 0.95
N THR A 54 -15.35 -3.65 -0.09
CA THR A 54 -15.38 -3.01 -1.42
C THR A 54 -16.46 -1.94 -1.56
N SER A 55 -17.53 -1.99 -0.75
CA SER A 55 -18.57 -0.96 -0.69
C SER A 55 -18.18 0.22 0.22
N GLY A 56 -17.16 0.04 1.08
CA GLY A 56 -16.77 1.03 2.09
C GLY A 56 -17.62 0.97 3.37
N GLU A 57 -18.42 -0.07 3.54
CA GLU A 57 -19.28 -0.26 4.72
C GLU A 57 -18.57 -1.01 5.87
N ALA A 58 -17.45 -1.68 5.57
CA ALA A 58 -16.64 -2.32 6.61
C ALA A 58 -16.05 -1.24 7.53
N GLN A 59 -16.39 -1.30 8.82
CA GLN A 59 -15.91 -0.36 9.82
C GLN A 59 -14.54 -0.80 10.37
N TYR A 60 -13.54 0.06 10.24
CA TYR A 60 -12.25 -0.05 10.93
C TYR A 60 -12.20 0.90 12.13
N VAL A 61 -11.13 0.82 12.93
CA VAL A 61 -10.99 1.59 14.19
C VAL A 61 -11.21 3.10 14.00
N ASN A 62 -10.72 3.66 12.90
CA ASN A 62 -10.84 5.09 12.62
C ASN A 62 -12.17 5.49 11.97
N ASP A 63 -13.02 4.52 11.62
CA ASP A 63 -14.37 4.73 11.09
C ASP A 63 -15.43 4.69 12.20
N ILE A 64 -15.02 4.37 13.44
CA ILE A 64 -15.88 4.45 14.62
C ILE A 64 -16.12 5.93 14.92
N PRO A 65 -17.39 6.38 15.02
CA PRO A 65 -17.68 7.78 15.32
C PRO A 65 -17.11 8.22 16.68
N PRO A 66 -16.72 9.51 16.79
CA PRO A 66 -16.29 10.11 18.03
C PRO A 66 -17.21 9.81 19.22
N GLN A 67 -16.63 9.37 20.34
CA GLN A 67 -17.36 9.12 21.58
C GLN A 67 -17.41 10.38 22.47
N PRO A 68 -18.46 10.54 23.29
CA PRO A 68 -18.54 11.69 24.20
C PRO A 68 -17.33 11.78 25.13
N ARG A 69 -16.65 12.94 25.09
CA ARG A 69 -15.41 13.24 25.86
C ARG A 69 -14.18 12.44 25.43
N GLU A 70 -14.16 11.91 24.20
CA GLU A 70 -12.91 11.39 23.65
C GLU A 70 -11.86 12.50 23.46
N VAL A 71 -10.59 12.10 23.48
CA VAL A 71 -9.45 12.99 23.29
C VAL A 71 -8.51 12.39 22.25
N PHE A 72 -7.74 13.24 21.58
CA PHE A 72 -6.76 12.85 20.57
C PHE A 72 -5.34 12.96 21.15
N CYS A 73 -4.45 12.09 20.70
CA CYS A 73 -3.05 12.05 21.11
C CYS A 73 -2.15 12.19 19.88
N ALA A 74 -1.08 12.97 20.01
CA ALA A 74 -0.03 13.08 19.01
C ALA A 74 1.33 12.82 19.67
N PHE A 75 2.18 12.03 19.02
CA PHE A 75 3.53 11.75 19.50
C PHE A 75 4.53 12.77 18.97
N VAL A 76 5.38 13.29 19.86
CA VAL A 76 6.59 14.04 19.48
C VAL A 76 7.75 13.06 19.46
N SER A 77 8.24 12.76 18.25
CA SER A 77 9.31 11.77 18.05
C SER A 77 10.69 12.42 18.00
N SER A 78 11.73 11.66 18.38
CA SER A 78 13.12 12.13 18.29
C SER A 78 13.50 12.39 16.83
N ASN A 79 14.17 13.51 16.57
CA ASN A 79 14.80 13.81 15.29
C ASN A 79 16.26 13.34 15.22
N VAL A 80 16.78 12.74 16.30
CA VAL A 80 18.14 12.19 16.39
C VAL A 80 18.10 10.69 16.69
N ALA A 81 19.01 9.94 16.07
CA ALA A 81 19.07 8.48 16.21
C ALA A 81 19.64 8.02 17.57
N THR A 82 20.58 8.78 18.14
CA THR A 82 21.17 8.49 19.46
C THR A 82 21.55 9.79 20.13
N GLY A 83 21.18 9.93 21.41
CA GLY A 83 21.46 11.12 22.19
C GLY A 83 20.81 11.03 23.58
N LYS A 84 21.06 12.05 24.40
CA LYS A 84 20.37 12.25 25.69
C LYS A 84 19.47 13.48 25.57
N ILE A 85 18.26 13.40 26.10
CA ILE A 85 17.35 14.55 26.16
C ILE A 85 17.89 15.52 27.22
N ALA A 86 18.23 16.74 26.81
CA ALA A 86 18.70 17.77 27.73
C ALA A 86 17.54 18.47 28.44
N SER A 87 16.49 18.82 27.69
CA SER A 87 15.28 19.46 28.20
C SER A 87 14.11 19.24 27.22
N ILE A 88 12.89 19.47 27.69
CA ILE A 88 11.66 19.51 26.89
C ILE A 88 10.95 20.82 27.25
N ASP A 89 10.71 21.67 26.25
CA ASP A 89 9.94 22.90 26.39
C ASP A 89 8.54 22.70 25.77
N ALA A 90 7.50 22.85 26.60
CA ALA A 90 6.11 22.65 26.21
C ALA A 90 5.28 23.94 26.27
N THR A 91 5.90 25.12 26.47
CA THR A 91 5.16 26.37 26.71
C THR A 91 4.28 26.80 25.54
N GLU A 92 4.68 26.56 24.29
CA GLU A 92 3.85 26.84 23.12
C GLU A 92 2.70 25.83 22.93
N ALA A 93 2.82 24.64 23.50
CA ALA A 93 1.86 23.54 23.31
C ALA A 93 0.76 23.47 24.39
N LEU A 94 0.93 24.16 25.53
CA LEU A 94 0.05 24.15 26.70
C LEU A 94 -0.60 25.51 26.93
#